data_AF-A0A963WM79-F1
#
_entry.id   AF-A0A963WM79-F1
#
_cell.length_a   1.000
_cell.length_b   1.000
_cell.length_c   1.000
_cell.angle_alpha   90.00
_cell.angle_beta   90.00
_cell.angle_gamma   90.00
#
_symmetry.space_group_name_H-M   'P 1'
#
loop_
_entity.id
_entity.type
_entity.pdbx_description
1 polymer ?
#
loop_
_entity_poly.entity_id
_entity_poly.type
_entity_poly.pdbx_seq_one_letter_code
_entity_poly.pdbx_strand_id
1 'polypeptide(L)'
;MLRASEACEKAGYPTSSLVAEGFLGQAASTSVGLGMPNLPVAMIVGHPGAQSVEEIRANVARVTAAQVIENLTVQPEEMELGEEPGPRDIVFSGSFDEVNAYYVEKEWSDGLPIVPPTIEKVEEFL
;
A
#
# COMPACT_ATOMS: atom_id res chain seq x y z
N MET A 1 -4.75 4.20 -9.71
CA MET A 1 -4.42 3.30 -10.84
C MET A 1 -5.16 1.95 -10.79
N LEU A 2 -5.75 1.52 -9.67
CA LEU A 2 -6.26 0.15 -9.53
C LEU A 2 -7.79 -0.04 -9.69
N ARG A 3 -8.57 1.04 -9.88
CA ARG A 3 -10.04 0.98 -9.96
C ARG A 3 -10.58 0.10 -11.09
N ALA A 4 -9.88 0.06 -12.22
CA ALA A 4 -10.28 -0.82 -13.32
C ALA A 4 -10.08 -2.30 -12.96
N SER A 5 -8.95 -2.63 -12.31
CA SER A 5 -8.69 -3.96 -11.79
C SER A 5 -9.74 -4.37 -10.77
N GLU A 6 -10.00 -3.51 -9.77
CA GLU A 6 -11.00 -3.78 -8.74
C GLU A 6 -12.40 -4.04 -9.32
N ALA A 7 -12.84 -3.26 -10.31
CA ALA A 7 -14.13 -3.49 -10.95
C ALA A 7 -14.22 -4.86 -11.63
N CYS A 8 -13.14 -5.32 -12.28
CA CYS A 8 -13.08 -6.64 -12.92
C CYS A 8 -13.02 -7.78 -11.88
N GLU A 9 -12.23 -7.65 -10.83
CA GLU A 9 -12.12 -8.65 -9.76
C GLU A 9 -13.46 -8.84 -9.03
N LYS A 10 -14.17 -7.73 -8.73
CA LYS A 10 -15.54 -7.80 -8.17
C LYS A 10 -16.53 -8.49 -9.10
N ALA A 11 -16.27 -8.48 -10.41
CA ALA A 11 -17.05 -9.21 -11.40
C ALA A 11 -16.58 -10.67 -11.58
N GLY A 12 -15.58 -11.12 -10.82
CA GLY A 12 -15.05 -12.49 -10.85
C GLY A 12 -14.03 -12.74 -11.96
N TYR A 13 -13.43 -11.69 -12.53
CA TYR A 13 -12.38 -11.81 -13.54
C TYR A 13 -11.02 -11.39 -12.94
N PRO A 14 -10.01 -12.29 -12.95
CA PRO A 14 -8.70 -11.98 -12.41
C PRO A 14 -8.00 -10.91 -13.26
N THR A 15 -7.18 -10.10 -12.61
CA THR A 15 -6.50 -8.96 -13.23
C THR A 15 -5.03 -8.91 -12.85
N SER A 16 -4.26 -8.16 -13.64
CA SER A 16 -2.88 -7.83 -13.28
C SER A 16 -2.57 -6.40 -13.69
N SER A 17 -2.48 -5.53 -12.69
CA SER A 17 -2.03 -4.15 -12.90
C SER A 17 -0.50 -4.12 -12.94
N LEU A 18 0.07 -3.54 -14.01
CA LEU A 18 1.52 -3.32 -14.10
C LEU A 18 1.91 -2.07 -13.31
N VAL A 19 2.82 -2.20 -12.35
CA VAL A 19 3.21 -1.12 -11.44
C VAL A 19 4.73 -0.99 -11.44
N ALA A 20 5.25 0.21 -11.72
CA ALA A 20 6.68 0.47 -11.59
C ALA A 20 7.13 0.35 -10.13
N GLU A 21 8.33 -0.19 -9.91
CA GLU A 21 8.86 -0.55 -8.59
C GLU A 21 8.69 0.56 -7.53
N GLY A 22 8.98 1.82 -7.88
CA GLY A 22 8.84 2.97 -6.97
C GLY A 22 7.39 3.30 -6.55
N PHE A 23 6.39 2.65 -7.14
CA PHE A 23 4.97 2.87 -6.85
C PHE A 23 4.28 1.67 -6.20
N LEU A 24 5.02 0.61 -5.84
CA LEU A 24 4.45 -0.57 -5.19
C LEU A 24 3.76 -0.22 -3.85
N GLY A 25 4.38 0.64 -3.03
CA GLY A 25 3.76 1.12 -1.78
C GLY A 25 2.44 1.84 -2.01
N GLN A 26 2.39 2.75 -2.99
CA GLN A 26 1.14 3.45 -3.34
C GLN A 26 0.08 2.48 -3.88
N ALA A 27 0.47 1.46 -4.64
CA ALA A 27 -0.46 0.43 -5.11
C ALA A 27 -1.06 -0.35 -3.94
N ALA A 28 -0.24 -0.76 -2.96
CA ALA A 28 -0.72 -1.42 -1.74
C ALA A 28 -1.66 -0.53 -0.93
N SER A 29 -1.32 0.74 -0.68
CA SER A 29 -2.24 1.64 0.05
C SER A 29 -3.54 1.88 -0.73
N THR A 30 -3.48 1.96 -2.06
CA THR A 30 -4.67 2.11 -2.90
C THR A 30 -5.56 0.86 -2.85
N SER A 31 -4.97 -0.34 -2.82
CA SER A 31 -5.73 -1.59 -2.81
C SER A 31 -6.51 -1.74 -1.50
N VAL A 32 -5.90 -1.39 -0.36
CA VAL A 32 -6.55 -1.28 0.95
C VAL A 32 -7.74 -0.32 0.90
N GLY A 33 -7.55 0.90 0.39
CA GLY A 33 -8.63 1.90 0.28
C GLY A 33 -9.77 1.52 -0.68
N LEU A 34 -9.56 0.52 -1.55
CA LEU A 34 -10.59 -0.04 -2.43
C LEU A 34 -11.31 -1.24 -1.80
N GLY A 35 -10.92 -1.67 -0.60
CA GLY A 35 -11.43 -2.88 0.06
C GLY A 35 -10.92 -4.18 -0.58
N MET A 36 -9.76 -4.13 -1.23
CA MET A 36 -9.12 -5.27 -1.92
C MET A 36 -7.64 -5.34 -1.49
N PRO A 37 -7.34 -5.57 -0.21
CA PRO A 37 -5.99 -5.36 0.35
C PRO A 37 -4.91 -6.23 -0.28
N ASN A 38 -5.27 -7.40 -0.81
CA ASN A 38 -4.41 -8.33 -1.53
C ASN A 38 -4.55 -8.28 -3.06
N LEU A 39 -5.07 -7.18 -3.63
CA LEU A 39 -5.24 -7.04 -5.08
C LEU A 39 -3.89 -7.24 -5.81
N PRO A 40 -3.75 -8.26 -6.67
CA PRO A 40 -2.47 -8.60 -7.28
C PRO A 40 -1.98 -7.53 -8.26
N VAL A 41 -0.66 -7.29 -8.24
CA VAL A 41 0.04 -6.40 -9.17
C VAL A 41 1.28 -7.10 -9.71
N ALA A 42 1.69 -6.76 -10.93
CA ALA A 42 2.97 -7.21 -11.49
C ALA A 42 3.92 -6.02 -11.57
N MET A 43 5.12 -6.21 -11.02
CA MET A 43 6.14 -5.19 -10.96
C MET A 43 6.80 -5.00 -12.33
N ILE A 44 6.92 -3.74 -12.74
CA ILE A 44 7.90 -3.31 -13.73
C ILE A 44 9.17 -2.94 -12.95
N VAL A 45 10.26 -3.67 -13.21
CA VAL A 45 11.56 -3.45 -12.56
C VAL A 45 12.06 -2.04 -12.89
N GLY A 46 12.43 -1.27 -11.86
CA GLY A 46 12.88 0.11 -12.02
C GLY A 46 11.86 1.07 -12.64
N HIS A 47 12.32 2.27 -12.99
CA HIS A 47 11.49 3.26 -13.67
C HIS A 47 11.52 3.01 -15.19
N PRO A 48 10.38 2.79 -15.88
CA PRO A 48 10.36 2.46 -17.31
C PRO A 48 11.05 3.50 -18.19
N GLY A 49 10.85 4.79 -17.89
CA GLY A 49 11.49 5.89 -18.63
C GLY A 49 12.99 6.07 -18.38
N ALA A 50 13.59 5.28 -17.49
CA ALA A 50 15.02 5.32 -17.17
C ALA A 50 15.79 4.09 -17.70
N GLN A 51 15.15 3.29 -18.56
CA GLN A 51 15.69 2.05 -19.10
C GLN A 51 15.64 2.05 -20.62
N SER A 52 16.58 1.36 -21.25
CA SER A 52 16.52 1.02 -22.66
C SER A 52 15.39 0.03 -22.95
N VAL A 53 15.01 -0.07 -24.23
CA VAL A 53 14.00 -1.05 -24.68
C VAL A 53 14.48 -2.48 -24.44
N GLU A 54 15.78 -2.73 -24.61
CA GLU A 54 16.42 -4.03 -24.40
C GLU A 54 16.36 -4.44 -22.92
N GLU A 55 16.65 -3.51 -22.00
CA GLU A 55 16.55 -3.75 -20.56
C GLU A 55 15.10 -4.02 -20.14
N ILE A 56 14.14 -3.24 -20.62
CA ILE A 56 12.72 -3.46 -20.36
C ILE A 56 12.31 -4.85 -20.85
N ARG A 57 12.69 -5.22 -22.08
CA ARG A 57 12.35 -6.53 -22.67
C ARG A 57 12.95 -7.67 -21.84
N ALA A 58 14.20 -7.55 -21.41
CA ALA A 58 14.85 -8.55 -20.57
C ALA A 58 14.16 -8.67 -19.20
N ASN A 59 13.84 -7.55 -18.56
CA ASN A 59 13.16 -7.51 -17.26
C ASN A 59 11.73 -8.06 -17.34
N VAL A 60 10.98 -7.73 -18.40
CA VAL A 60 9.64 -8.28 -18.62
C VAL A 60 9.70 -9.79 -18.78
N ALA A 61 10.61 -10.30 -19.61
CA ALA A 61 10.75 -11.74 -19.84
C ALA A 61 11.18 -12.50 -18.58
N ARG A 62 11.99 -11.89 -17.71
CA ARG A 62 12.56 -12.52 -16.52
C ARG A 62 11.68 -12.39 -15.27
N VAL A 63 10.93 -11.31 -15.14
CA VAL A 63 10.23 -10.94 -13.88
C VAL A 63 8.75 -10.66 -14.14
N THR A 64 8.44 -9.61 -14.89
CA THR A 64 7.06 -9.11 -14.98
C THR A 64 6.09 -10.15 -15.58
N ALA A 65 6.51 -10.87 -16.62
CA ALA A 65 5.66 -11.87 -17.27
C ALA A 65 5.27 -13.02 -16.32
N ALA A 66 6.20 -13.48 -15.47
CA ALA A 66 5.91 -14.52 -14.49
C ALA A 66 4.87 -14.06 -13.48
N GLN A 67 5.00 -12.84 -12.96
CA GLN A 67 4.04 -12.26 -12.03
C GLN A 67 2.66 -12.02 -12.68
N VAL A 68 2.62 -11.58 -13.94
CA VAL A 68 1.33 -11.46 -14.66
C VAL A 68 0.65 -12.82 -14.78
N ILE A 69 1.39 -13.88 -15.14
CA ILE A 69 0.83 -15.23 -15.23
C ILE A 69 0.29 -15.66 -13.86
N GLU A 70 1.08 -15.51 -12.81
CA GLU A 70 0.67 -15.84 -11.43
C GLU A 70 -0.61 -15.10 -11.03
N ASN A 71 -0.65 -13.78 -11.19
CA ASN A 71 -1.81 -12.94 -10.88
C ASN A 71 -3.09 -13.38 -11.60
N LEU A 72 -2.97 -13.92 -12.82
CA LEU A 72 -4.10 -14.34 -13.64
C LEU A 72 -4.49 -15.82 -13.46
N THR A 73 -3.65 -16.62 -12.81
CA THR A 73 -3.83 -18.09 -12.74
C THR A 73 -3.85 -18.67 -11.33
N VAL A 74 -3.44 -17.88 -10.33
CA VAL A 74 -3.39 -18.28 -8.92
C VAL A 74 -4.25 -17.32 -8.12
N GLN A 75 -5.22 -17.87 -7.39
CA GLN A 75 -6.03 -17.07 -6.46
C GLN A 75 -5.16 -16.70 -5.24
N PRO A 76 -4.97 -15.40 -4.94
CA PRO A 76 -4.27 -15.00 -3.73
C PRO A 76 -5.05 -15.43 -2.48
N GLU A 77 -4.33 -15.71 -1.39
CA GLU A 77 -4.96 -15.95 -0.09
C GLU A 77 -5.79 -14.74 0.32
N GLU A 78 -7.00 -14.98 0.81
CA GLU A 78 -7.87 -13.93 1.33
C GLU A 78 -7.15 -13.18 2.45
N MET A 79 -7.14 -11.85 2.35
CA MET A 79 -6.58 -10.98 3.36
C MET A 79 -7.71 -10.16 3.96
N GLU A 80 -7.94 -10.35 5.26
CA GLU A 80 -8.78 -9.45 6.03
C GLU A 80 -7.94 -8.29 6.58
N LEU A 81 -8.49 -7.09 6.48
CA LEU A 81 -7.92 -5.92 7.14
C LEU A 81 -8.19 -6.04 8.65
N GLY A 82 -7.19 -5.70 9.45
CA GLY A 82 -7.38 -5.57 10.89
C GLY A 82 -8.38 -4.45 11.22
N GLU A 83 -8.97 -4.51 12.41
CA GLU A 83 -9.84 -3.45 12.89
C GLU A 83 -9.08 -2.12 12.99
N GLU A 84 -9.65 -1.07 12.41
CA GLU A 84 -9.12 0.28 12.60
C GLU A 84 -9.46 0.78 14.02
N PRO A 85 -8.51 1.43 14.72
CA PRO A 85 -8.79 2.05 16.00
C PRO A 85 -9.94 3.06 15.92
N GLY A 86 -10.79 3.08 16.94
CA GLY A 86 -11.85 4.07 17.05
C GLY A 86 -11.31 5.50 17.23
N PRO A 87 -12.13 6.53 17.00
CA PRO A 87 -11.68 7.94 17.04
C PRO A 87 -11.09 8.41 18.38
N ARG A 88 -11.37 7.70 19.48
CA ARG A 88 -10.86 8.01 20.83
C ARG A 88 -9.96 6.92 21.39
N ASP A 89 -9.64 5.90 20.59
CA ASP A 89 -8.82 4.80 21.05
C ASP A 89 -7.36 5.25 21.14
N ILE A 90 -6.70 4.83 22.23
CA ILE A 90 -5.30 5.12 22.44
C ILE A 90 -4.48 4.09 21.66
N VAL A 91 -3.94 4.50 20.51
CA VAL A 91 -3.13 3.66 19.63
C VAL A 91 -1.71 3.44 20.15
N PHE A 92 -1.20 4.34 20.97
CA PHE A 92 0.11 4.25 21.61
C PHE A 92 0.16 5.15 22.86
N SER A 93 0.93 4.74 23.88
CA SER A 93 1.16 5.53 25.10
C SER A 93 2.63 5.42 25.51
N GLY A 94 3.22 6.56 25.86
CA GLY A 94 4.61 6.65 26.27
C GLY A 94 5.00 8.10 26.56
N SER A 95 6.30 8.33 26.70
CA SER A 95 6.89 9.66 26.76
C SER A 95 6.76 10.42 25.43
N PHE A 96 7.05 11.71 25.45
CA PHE A 96 7.04 12.55 24.25
C PHE A 96 7.91 11.97 23.12
N ASP A 97 9.11 11.50 23.46
CA ASP A 97 10.06 10.95 22.48
C ASP A 97 9.59 9.59 21.95
N GLU A 98 9.05 8.72 22.81
CA GLU A 98 8.52 7.41 22.41
C GLU A 98 7.32 7.56 21.47
N VAL A 99 6.40 8.49 21.75
CA VAL A 99 5.25 8.76 20.87
C VAL A 99 5.72 9.28 19.52
N ASN A 100 6.67 10.21 19.51
CA ASN A 100 7.20 10.74 18.25
C ASN A 100 7.92 9.65 17.44
N ALA A 101 8.73 8.81 18.09
CA ALA A 101 9.40 7.69 17.42
C ALA A 101 8.38 6.72 16.80
N TYR A 102 7.30 6.39 17.54
CA TYR A 102 6.24 5.53 17.04
C TYR A 102 5.51 6.13 15.83
N TYR A 103 5.16 7.43 15.88
CA TYR A 103 4.47 8.09 14.76
C TYR A 103 5.34 8.18 13.50
N VAL A 104 6.65 8.38 13.66
CA VAL A 104 7.59 8.36 12.51
C VAL A 104 7.69 6.96 11.93
N GLU A 105 7.83 5.92 12.76
CA GLU A 105 7.88 4.52 12.30
C GLU A 105 6.60 4.11 11.55
N LYS A 106 5.45 4.61 11.99
CA LYS A 106 4.14 4.37 11.35
C LYS A 106 3.83 5.27 10.16
N GLU A 107 4.70 6.23 9.85
CA GLU A 107 4.46 7.26 8.82
C GLU A 107 3.16 8.06 9.09
N TRP A 108 2.85 8.30 10.36
CA TRP A 108 1.68 9.07 10.81
C TRP A 108 1.97 10.55 11.06
N SER A 109 3.21 10.98 10.83
CA SER A 109 3.60 12.39 10.74
C SER A 109 4.21 12.69 9.38
N ASP A 110 4.35 13.97 9.06
CA ASP A 110 5.04 14.47 7.86
C ASP A 110 6.58 14.42 7.99
N GLY A 111 7.09 13.66 8.97
CA GLY A 111 8.51 13.62 9.33
C GLY A 111 8.93 14.69 10.32
N LEU A 112 8.03 15.62 10.70
CA LEU A 112 8.26 16.55 11.81
C LEU A 112 7.76 15.96 13.13
N PRO A 113 8.34 16.38 14.27
CA PRO A 113 7.80 16.03 15.58
C PRO A 113 6.39 16.58 15.75
N ILE A 114 5.52 15.75 16.30
CA ILE A 114 4.18 16.13 16.71
C ILE A 114 4.15 16.54 18.18
N VAL A 115 3.14 17.33 18.54
CA VAL A 115 2.71 17.43 19.94
C VAL A 115 1.80 16.24 20.21
N PRO A 116 2.17 15.30 21.10
CA PRO A 116 1.36 14.11 21.36
C PRO A 116 -0.10 14.46 21.66
N PRO A 117 -1.06 13.88 20.91
CA PRO A 117 -2.48 14.14 21.10
C PRO A 117 -2.97 13.35 22.32
N THR A 118 -3.11 14.02 23.46
CA THR A 118 -3.80 13.45 24.62
C THR A 118 -5.29 13.73 24.52
N ILE A 119 -6.12 12.94 25.20
CA ILE A 119 -7.58 13.14 25.21
C ILE A 119 -7.94 14.57 25.63
N GLU A 120 -7.27 15.09 26.67
CA GLU A 120 -7.51 16.44 27.17
C GLU A 120 -7.18 17.50 26.12
N LYS A 121 -6.04 17.39 25.42
CA LYS A 121 -5.67 18.36 24.36
C LYS A 121 -6.59 18.30 23.15
N VAL A 122 -7.08 17.11 22.80
CA VAL A 122 -8.07 16.94 21.72
C VAL A 122 -9.41 17.57 22.13
N GLU A 123 -9.83 17.41 23.38
CA GLU A 123 -11.03 18.05 23.92
C GLU A 123 -10.91 19.57 24.00
N GLU A 124 -9.73 20.12 24.30
CA GLU A 124 -9.51 21.58 24.28
C GLU A 124 -9.55 22.19 22.86
N PHE A 125 -9.27 21.38 21.83
CA PHE A 125 -9.24 21.84 20.44
C PHE A 125 -10.61 21.82 19.75
N LEU A 126 -11.49 20.86 20.10
CA LEU A 126 -12.82 20.66 19.49
C LEU A 126 -13.90 21.56 20.11
#